data_AF-A0A953WX18-F1
#
_entry.id   AF-A0A953WX18-F1
#
_cell.length_a   1.000
_cell.length_b   1.000
_cell.length_c   1.000
_cell.angle_alpha   90.00
_cell.angle_beta   90.00
_cell.angle_gamma   90.00
#
_symmetry.space_group_name_H-M   'P 1'
#
loop_
_entity.id
_entity.type
_entity.pdbx_description
1 polymer ?
#
loop_
_entity_poly.entity_id
_entity_poly.type
_entity_poly.pdbx_seq_one_letter_code
_entity_poly.pdbx_strand_id
1 'polypeptide(L)'
;PGGRLVVVTFHSLEDRMVKQWLRDRSGKNAGGSRHMPLMAKGPAPTFELHPTKAILPQDKEVEGNPRARSAKLRAAVRTEAPAIDEEADDGMGLPPLSKLEDVS
;
A
#
# COMPACT_ATOMS: atom_id res chain seq x y z
N PRO A 1 -14.62 -1.17 11.63
CA PRO A 1 -13.84 -2.32 11.08
C PRO A 1 -14.52 -2.87 9.81
N GLY A 2 -13.78 -3.57 8.93
CA GLY A 2 -14.31 -4.18 7.70
C GLY A 2 -14.42 -3.27 6.47
N GLY A 3 -14.03 -1.99 6.59
CA GLY A 3 -13.98 -1.04 5.48
C GLY A 3 -13.01 -1.49 4.38
N ARG A 4 -13.30 -1.16 3.11
CA ARG A 4 -12.50 -1.57 1.96
C ARG A 4 -11.76 -0.38 1.37
N LEU A 5 -10.44 -0.48 1.26
CA LEU A 5 -9.61 0.44 0.48
C LEU A 5 -9.36 -0.19 -0.89
N VAL A 6 -9.72 0.51 -1.95
CA VAL A 6 -9.46 0.12 -3.33
C VAL A 6 -8.75 1.27 -4.02
N VAL A 7 -7.59 1.00 -4.62
CA VAL A 7 -6.78 1.99 -5.32
C VAL A 7 -6.46 1.48 -6.71
N VAL A 8 -6.68 2.31 -7.73
CA VAL A 8 -6.28 2.05 -9.11
C VAL A 8 -5.19 3.04 -9.49
N THR A 9 -4.02 2.53 -9.86
CA THR A 9 -2.86 3.33 -10.29
C THR A 9 -2.57 3.11 -11.76
N PHE A 10 -2.06 4.11 -12.45
CA PHE A 10 -1.74 4.02 -13.89
C PHE A 10 -0.24 4.12 -14.16
N HIS A 11 0.53 4.56 -13.18
CA HIS A 11 1.98 4.76 -13.29
C HIS A 11 2.73 3.90 -12.27
N SER A 12 3.94 3.47 -12.63
CA SER A 12 4.75 2.59 -11.77
C SER A 12 5.17 3.23 -10.44
N LEU A 13 5.28 4.55 -10.39
CA LEU A 13 5.62 5.31 -9.18
C LEU A 13 4.49 5.21 -8.14
N GLU A 14 3.27 5.50 -8.55
CA GLU A 14 2.06 5.40 -7.73
C GLU A 14 1.85 3.97 -7.22
N ASP A 15 1.94 2.98 -8.11
CA ASP A 15 1.77 1.56 -7.76
C ASP A 15 2.77 1.13 -6.69
N ARG A 16 4.01 1.64 -6.74
CA ARG A 16 5.05 1.36 -5.75
C ARG A 16 4.71 1.96 -4.39
N MET A 17 4.27 3.22 -4.35
CA MET A 17 3.88 3.89 -3.10
C MET A 17 2.72 3.15 -2.43
N VAL A 18 1.67 2.84 -3.19
CA VAL A 18 0.49 2.09 -2.68
C VAL A 18 0.90 0.69 -2.22
N LYS A 19 1.74 -0.01 -3.00
CA LYS A 19 2.24 -1.34 -2.63
C LYS A 19 3.02 -1.29 -1.32
N GLN A 20 3.92 -0.33 -1.16
CA GLN A 20 4.77 -0.24 0.02
C GLN A 20 3.93 0.07 1.25
N TRP A 21 3.10 1.11 1.18
CA TRP A 21 2.16 1.48 2.24
C TRP A 21 1.27 0.31 2.68
N LEU A 22 0.68 -0.43 1.74
CA LEU A 22 -0.15 -1.59 2.03
C LEU A 22 0.63 -2.76 2.65
N ARG A 23 1.90 -2.95 2.27
CA ARG A 23 2.77 -3.97 2.88
C ARG A 23 3.10 -3.63 4.31
N ASP A 24 3.45 -2.39 4.58
CA ASP A 24 3.75 -1.88 5.92
C ASP A 24 2.54 -2.04 6.83
N ARG A 25 1.36 -1.63 6.36
CA ARG A 25 0.11 -1.68 7.12
C ARG A 25 -0.49 -3.08 7.28
N SER A 26 -0.02 -4.08 6.52
CA SER A 26 -0.49 -5.47 6.59
C SER A 26 0.42 -6.42 7.36
N GLY A 27 1.48 -5.90 7.99
CA GLY A 27 2.46 -6.73 8.70
C GLY A 27 3.21 -7.70 7.78
N LYS A 28 3.14 -7.49 6.46
CA LYS A 28 3.87 -8.27 5.43
C LYS A 28 5.19 -7.62 5.05
N ASN A 29 5.70 -6.76 5.93
CA ASN A 29 7.10 -6.40 5.89
C ASN A 29 7.89 -7.69 6.01
N ALA A 30 8.75 -7.93 5.02
CA ALA A 30 9.62 -9.08 5.05
C ALA A 30 10.37 -8.96 6.37
N GLY A 31 10.02 -9.82 7.34
CA GLY A 31 10.78 -10.00 8.54
C GLY A 31 12.23 -10.07 8.10
N GLY A 32 13.05 -9.19 8.67
CA GLY A 32 14.44 -9.10 8.33
C GLY A 32 15.08 -10.49 8.33
N SER A 33 16.11 -10.65 7.49
CA SER A 33 16.97 -11.82 7.35
C SER A 33 16.71 -12.95 8.35
N ARG A 34 16.57 -14.20 7.87
CA ARG A 34 16.44 -15.42 8.70
C ARG A 34 17.53 -15.59 9.78
N HIS A 35 18.53 -14.71 9.79
CA HIS A 35 19.67 -14.62 10.70
C HIS A 35 19.61 -13.44 11.68
N MET A 36 18.57 -12.61 11.71
CA MET A 36 18.41 -11.56 12.72
C MET A 36 17.55 -12.05 13.90
N PRO A 37 17.87 -11.62 15.13
CA PRO A 37 17.02 -11.88 16.29
C PRO A 37 15.60 -11.39 15.98
N LEU A 38 14.59 -12.17 16.40
CA LEU A 38 13.17 -11.87 16.24
C LEU A 38 12.92 -10.40 16.60
N MET A 39 12.83 -9.54 15.58
CA MET A 39 12.46 -8.14 15.76
C MET A 39 11.13 -8.14 16.51
N ALA A 40 11.01 -7.27 17.52
CA ALA A 40 9.77 -7.08 18.26
C ALA A 40 8.61 -6.98 17.27
N LYS A 41 7.55 -7.76 17.52
CA LYS A 41 6.35 -7.80 16.67
C LYS A 41 5.90 -6.36 16.46
N GLY A 42 5.97 -5.86 15.21
CA GLY A 42 5.52 -4.52 14.87
C GLY A 42 4.04 -4.30 15.26
N PRO A 43 3.52 -3.08 15.10
CA PRO A 43 2.12 -2.79 15.41
C PRO A 43 1.19 -3.78 14.71
N ALA A 44 0.05 -4.07 15.36
CA ALA A 44 -0.93 -5.00 14.81
C ALA A 44 -1.35 -4.55 13.39
N PRO A 45 -1.45 -5.48 12.41
CA PRO A 45 -1.83 -5.15 11.05
C PRO A 45 -3.16 -4.39 11.02
N THR A 46 -3.16 -3.21 10.41
CA THR A 46 -4.36 -2.37 10.25
C THR A 46 -5.14 -2.73 8.99
N PHE A 47 -4.49 -3.42 8.04
CA PHE A 47 -5.12 -3.88 6.81
C PHE A 47 -4.78 -5.33 6.49
N GLU A 48 -5.73 -6.04 5.92
CA GLU A 48 -5.51 -7.35 5.30
C GLU A 48 -5.54 -7.19 3.77
N LEU A 49 -4.51 -7.69 3.08
CA LEU A 49 -4.46 -7.63 1.61
C LEU A 49 -5.38 -8.69 0.99
N HIS A 50 -6.34 -8.25 0.19
CA HIS A 50 -7.27 -9.13 -0.49
C HIS A 50 -7.64 -8.55 -1.86
N PRO A 51 -7.00 -8.95 -2.97
CA PRO A 51 -5.92 -9.96 -3.09
C PRO A 51 -4.52 -9.43 -2.75
N THR A 52 -3.55 -10.34 -2.62
CA THR A 52 -2.15 -10.01 -2.28
C THR A 52 -1.35 -9.40 -3.43
N LYS A 53 -1.68 -9.75 -4.67
CA LYS A 53 -1.11 -9.18 -5.89
C LYS A 53 -2.07 -8.14 -6.45
N ALA A 54 -1.54 -7.19 -7.23
CA ALA A 54 -2.40 -6.29 -7.98
C ALA A 54 -3.23 -7.08 -9.01
N ILE A 55 -4.48 -6.66 -9.20
CA ILE A 55 -5.34 -7.12 -10.29
C ILE A 55 -5.01 -6.27 -11.52
N LEU A 56 -4.74 -6.94 -12.63
CA LEU A 56 -4.43 -6.33 -13.92
C LEU A 56 -5.68 -6.32 -14.82
N PRO A 57 -5.78 -5.38 -15.78
CA PRO A 57 -6.85 -5.38 -16.77
C PRO A 57 -6.81 -6.66 -17.62
N GLN A 58 -7.96 -7.09 -18.09
CA GLN A 58 -8.05 -8.19 -19.05
C GLN A 58 -7.85 -7.68 -20.49
N ASP A 59 -7.45 -8.55 -21.42
CA ASP A 59 -7.24 -8.15 -22.82
C ASP A 59 -8.46 -7.48 -23.44
N LYS A 60 -9.65 -8.03 -23.18
CA LYS A 60 -10.94 -7.45 -23.62
C LYS A 60 -11.17 -6.04 -23.05
N GLU A 61 -10.74 -5.78 -21.82
CA GLU A 61 -10.84 -4.47 -21.19
C GLU A 61 -9.87 -3.48 -21.85
N VAL A 62 -8.65 -3.92 -22.16
CA VAL A 62 -7.65 -3.09 -22.86
C VAL A 62 -8.08 -2.77 -24.29
N GLU A 63 -8.73 -3.71 -24.98
CA GLU A 63 -9.28 -3.51 -26.33
C GLU A 63 -10.40 -2.46 -26.33
N GLY A 64 -11.34 -2.57 -25.38
CA GLY A 64 -12.43 -1.60 -25.24
C GLY A 64 -12.01 -0.25 -24.63
N ASN A 65 -10.90 -0.24 -23.88
CA ASN A 65 -10.34 0.95 -23.25
C ASN A 65 -8.82 0.89 -23.23
N PRO A 66 -8.14 1.44 -24.26
CA PRO A 66 -6.68 1.45 -24.33
C PRO A 66 -5.99 2.13 -23.13
N ARG A 67 -6.67 3.05 -22.43
CA ARG A 67 -6.14 3.72 -21.21
C ARG A 67 -6.06 2.76 -20.02
N ALA A 68 -6.79 1.64 -20.04
CA ALA A 68 -6.73 0.63 -18.98
C ALA A 68 -5.42 -0.17 -18.99
N ARG A 69 -4.67 -0.18 -20.10
CA ARG A 69 -3.46 -1.03 -20.27
C ARG A 69 -2.47 -0.98 -19.11
N SER A 70 -2.27 0.18 -18.50
CA SER A 70 -1.33 0.38 -17.38
C SER A 70 -1.99 0.37 -16.00
N ALA A 71 -3.31 0.17 -15.94
CA ALA A 71 -4.06 0.16 -14.70
C ALA A 71 -3.63 -1.04 -13.82
N LYS A 72 -3.48 -0.78 -12.53
CA LYS A 72 -3.25 -1.80 -11.51
C LYS A 72 -4.18 -1.53 -10.35
N LEU A 73 -5.03 -2.49 -10.01
CA LEU A 73 -5.93 -2.40 -8.87
C LEU A 73 -5.32 -3.10 -7.66
N ARG A 74 -5.26 -2.41 -6.53
CA ARG A 74 -4.91 -2.97 -5.23
C ARG A 74 -6.07 -2.81 -4.27
N ALA A 75 -6.33 -3.84 -3.46
CA ALA A 75 -7.42 -3.83 -2.50
C ALA A 75 -6.98 -4.38 -1.14
N ALA A 76 -7.52 -3.79 -0.09
CA ALA A 76 -7.29 -4.24 1.28
C ALA A 76 -8.52 -3.97 2.17
N VAL A 77 -8.67 -4.78 3.22
CA VAL A 77 -9.77 -4.69 4.18
C VAL A 77 -9.24 -4.21 5.53
N ARG A 78 -9.90 -3.21 6.12
CA ARG A 78 -9.56 -2.65 7.43
C ARG A 78 -9.83 -3.67 8.53
N THR A 79 -8.83 -3.96 9.35
CA THR A 79 -8.93 -4.86 10.50
C THR A 79 -9.53 -4.15 11.72
N GLU A 80 -9.63 -4.87 12.83
CA GLU A 80 -9.99 -4.34 14.15
C GLU A 80 -8.86 -3.52 14.81
N ALA A 81 -7.65 -3.54 14.26
CA ALA A 81 -6.51 -2.86 14.88
C ALA A 81 -6.72 -1.33 14.91
N PRO A 82 -6.26 -0.66 15.99
CA PRO A 82 -6.33 0.80 16.10
C PRO A 82 -5.59 1.47 14.94
N ALA A 83 -5.95 2.72 14.62
CA ALA A 83 -5.19 3.49 13.66
C ALA A 83 -3.75 3.65 14.17
N ILE A 84 -2.79 3.61 13.25
CA ILE A 84 -1.40 3.96 13.56
C ILE A 84 -1.26 5.44 13.24
N ASP A 85 -0.97 6.23 14.27
CA ASP A 85 -0.81 7.70 14.21
C ASP A 85 0.54 8.12 13.60
N GLU A 86 1.44 7.17 13.37
CA GLU A 86 2.68 7.40 12.64
C GLU A 86 2.40 7.61 11.14
N GLU A 87 3.00 8.68 10.61
CA GLU A 87 3.03 8.95 9.18
C GLU A 87 3.76 7.81 8.48
N ALA A 88 3.11 7.25 7.45
CA ALA A 88 3.71 6.17 6.70
C ALA A 88 4.92 6.69 5.92
N ASP A 89 6.05 5.99 6.02
CA ASP A 89 7.19 6.20 5.12
C ASP A 89 6.71 6.02 3.67
N ASP A 90 6.82 7.08 2.87
CA ASP A 90 6.44 7.07 1.47
C ASP A 90 7.47 6.33 0.58
N GLY A 91 8.57 5.90 1.18
CA GLY A 91 9.68 5.21 0.52
C GLY A 91 10.44 6.11 -0.46
N MET A 92 10.18 7.41 -0.44
CA MET A 92 10.87 8.43 -1.24
C MET A 92 11.72 9.35 -0.36
N GLY A 93 11.60 9.25 0.97
CA GLY A 93 12.31 10.13 1.89
C GLY A 93 11.83 11.58 1.80
N LEU A 94 10.59 11.81 1.34
CA LEU A 94 10.02 13.14 1.31
C LEU A 94 9.55 13.53 2.71
N PRO A 95 9.61 14.84 3.05
CA PRO A 95 9.01 15.31 4.28
C PRO A 95 7.50 15.06 4.26
N PRO A 96 6.91 14.75 5.42
CA PRO A 96 5.48 14.54 5.50
C PRO A 96 4.69 15.80 5.12
N LEU A 97 3.50 15.60 4.56
CA LEU A 97 2.63 16.69 4.10
C LEU A 97 2.29 17.68 5.23
N SER A 98 2.16 17.20 6.47
CA SER A 98 1.95 18.02 7.66
C SER A 98 3.06 19.04 7.94
N LYS A 99 4.25 18.85 7.35
CA LYS A 99 5.42 19.74 7.50
C LYS A 99 5.67 20.62 6.27
N LEU A 100 4.83 20.54 5.23
CA LEU A 100 4.93 21.37 4.03
C LEU A 100 4.15 22.69 4.14
N GLU A 101 3.31 22.84 5.17
CA GLU A 101 2.48 24.03 5.41
C GLU A 101 3.31 25.27 5.81
N ASP A 102 4.57 25.09 6.19
CA ASP A 102 5.50 26.16 6.60
C ASP A 102 6.29 26.79 5.44
N VAL A 103 5.97 26.44 4.18
CA VAL A 103 6.62 27.00 2.98
C VAL A 103 5.61 27.85 2.21
N SER A 104 5.28 29.02 2.76
CA SER A 104 4.60 30.12 2.06
C SER A 104 5.08 31.47 2.56
#